data_AF-A0A5C2S8H3-F1
#
_entry.id   AF-A0A5C2S8H3-F1
#
_cell.length_a   1.000
_cell.length_b   1.000
_cell.length_c   1.000
_cell.angle_alpha   90.00
_cell.angle_beta   90.00
_cell.angle_gamma   90.00
#
_symmetry.space_group_name_H-M   'P 1'
#
loop_
_entity.id
_entity.type
_entity.pdbx_description
1 polymer ?
#
loop_
_entity_poly.entity_id
_entity_poly.type
_entity_poly.pdbx_seq_one_letter_code
_entity_poly.pdbx_strand_id
1 'polypeptide(L)'
;MNSSLAVARRAALRARAAARVRTYVAPAATQAPAPTSPAPMTAASPEDDDPQLADYPRLPFVSKQTRTPLGWEDLQFRRNYGEPLHEQEEMLSMWGPDVPVVPPQTAIRWFSIAVLGFVGLGVFCNYAHPTIPAVRREYPFAGLASELGGYEENKARVEEDTEADE
;
A
#
# COMPACT_ATOMS: atom_id res chain seq x y z
N MET A 1 83.54 11.73 -25.37
CA MET A 1 83.17 10.30 -25.35
C MET A 1 83.07 9.88 -23.90
N ASN A 2 81.98 9.40 -23.29
CA ASN A 2 80.55 9.36 -23.54
C ASN A 2 79.93 9.29 -22.13
N SER A 3 79.04 10.21 -21.81
CA SER A 3 78.37 10.32 -20.51
C SER A 3 77.02 9.59 -20.52
N SER A 4 76.62 9.10 -19.34
CA SER A 4 75.23 8.86 -18.86
C SER A 4 74.36 7.84 -19.63
N LEU A 5 74.06 6.67 -19.09
CA LEU A 5 73.09 6.32 -18.03
C LEU A 5 71.72 5.88 -18.57
N ALA A 6 71.20 4.87 -17.88
CA ALA A 6 69.81 4.43 -17.76
C ALA A 6 69.23 3.55 -18.89
N VAL A 7 69.40 2.25 -18.66
CA VAL A 7 68.58 1.15 -19.18
C VAL A 7 67.10 1.40 -18.89
N ALA A 8 66.29 1.51 -19.94
CA ALA A 8 64.83 1.57 -19.85
C ALA A 8 64.27 0.21 -19.41
N ARG A 9 63.88 0.07 -18.14
CA ARG A 9 63.07 -1.06 -17.66
C ARG A 9 61.62 -0.86 -18.11
N ARG A 10 61.17 -1.63 -19.10
CA ARG A 10 59.74 -1.76 -19.42
C ARG A 10 59.03 -2.46 -18.25
N ALA A 11 58.33 -1.70 -17.42
CA ALA A 11 57.39 -2.25 -16.45
C ALA A 11 56.14 -2.75 -17.18
N ALA A 12 56.01 -4.07 -17.31
CA ALA A 12 54.79 -4.68 -17.81
C ALA A 12 53.72 -4.61 -16.70
N LEU A 13 52.79 -3.65 -16.83
CA LEU A 13 51.56 -3.61 -16.04
C LEU A 13 50.69 -4.81 -16.45
N ARG A 14 50.80 -5.92 -15.73
CA ARG A 14 49.79 -6.99 -15.76
C ARG A 14 48.56 -6.50 -15.02
N ALA A 15 47.65 -5.86 -15.75
CA ALA A 15 46.28 -5.66 -15.28
C ALA A 15 45.63 -7.04 -15.13
N ARG A 16 45.60 -7.58 -13.91
CA ARG A 16 44.74 -8.71 -13.57
C ARG A 16 43.31 -8.20 -13.56
N ALA A 17 42.59 -8.38 -14.66
CA ALA A 17 41.15 -8.26 -14.68
C ALA A 17 40.59 -9.34 -13.72
N ALA A 18 40.28 -8.94 -12.49
CA ALA A 18 39.54 -9.78 -11.57
C ALA A 18 38.14 -9.94 -12.15
N ALA A 19 37.85 -11.13 -12.68
CA ALA A 19 36.50 -11.49 -13.07
C ALA A 19 35.61 -11.40 -11.82
N ARG A 20 34.78 -10.35 -11.75
CA ARG A 20 33.73 -10.23 -10.75
C ARG A 20 32.70 -11.32 -11.05
N VAL A 21 32.87 -12.49 -10.44
CA VAL A 21 31.82 -13.50 -10.41
C VAL A 21 30.69 -12.91 -9.57
N ARG A 22 29.64 -12.40 -10.22
CA ARG A 22 28.38 -12.10 -9.55
C ARG A 22 27.77 -13.44 -9.14
N THR A 23 27.97 -13.82 -7.88
CA THR A 23 27.16 -14.87 -7.27
C THR A 23 25.80 -14.27 -6.98
N TYR A 24 24.80 -14.61 -7.80
CA TYR A 24 23.42 -14.37 -7.44
C TYR A 24 23.08 -15.35 -6.32
N VAL A 25 23.03 -14.86 -5.08
CA VAL A 25 22.34 -15.57 -4.01
C VAL A 25 20.87 -15.59 -4.41
N ALA A 26 20.39 -16.72 -4.92
CA ALA A 26 18.96 -16.94 -5.05
C ALA A 26 18.42 -16.95 -3.61
N PRO A 27 17.56 -15.98 -3.21
CA PRO A 27 16.84 -16.18 -1.97
C PRO A 27 15.98 -17.42 -2.20
N ALA A 28 16.28 -18.50 -1.49
CA ALA A 28 15.33 -19.58 -1.31
C ALA A 28 14.13 -18.95 -0.59
N ALA A 29 13.19 -18.43 -1.37
CA ALA A 29 11.90 -18.02 -0.88
C ALA A 29 11.25 -19.32 -0.41
N THR A 30 11.38 -19.62 0.88
CA THR A 30 10.37 -20.36 1.61
C THR A 30 9.09 -19.54 1.46
N GLN A 31 8.38 -19.77 0.36
CA GLN A 31 6.98 -19.39 0.23
C GLN A 31 6.27 -20.19 1.30
N ALA A 32 6.19 -19.62 2.51
CA ALA A 32 5.17 -20.05 3.45
C ALA A 32 3.85 -19.92 2.68
N PRO A 33 3.04 -21.00 2.56
CA PRO A 33 1.73 -20.87 1.95
C PRO A 33 1.01 -19.74 2.68
N ALA A 34 0.34 -18.88 1.91
CA ALA A 34 -0.53 -17.86 2.48
C ALA A 34 -1.43 -18.55 3.52
N PRO A 35 -1.66 -17.95 4.70
CA PRO A 35 -2.57 -18.54 5.66
C PRO A 35 -3.91 -18.74 4.96
N THR A 36 -4.30 -19.98 4.65
CA THR A 36 -5.62 -20.27 4.09
C THR A 36 -6.66 -20.40 5.19
N SER A 37 -6.21 -20.55 6.44
CA SER A 37 -7.09 -20.61 7.59
C SER A 37 -7.50 -19.20 7.99
N PRO A 38 -8.81 -18.95 8.17
CA PRO A 38 -9.29 -17.69 8.73
C PRO A 38 -8.55 -17.40 10.03
N ALA A 39 -8.14 -16.15 10.25
CA ALA A 39 -7.63 -15.75 11.54
C ALA A 39 -8.76 -15.98 12.55
N PRO A 40 -8.50 -16.59 13.72
CA PRO A 40 -9.53 -16.72 14.72
C PRO A 40 -10.02 -15.31 15.05
N MET A 41 -11.29 -15.04 14.77
CA MET A 41 -12.02 -13.95 15.40
C MET A 41 -12.24 -14.35 16.86
N THR A 42 -11.16 -14.47 17.62
CA THR A 42 -11.23 -14.33 19.07
C THR A 42 -11.45 -12.86 19.34
N ALA A 43 -12.67 -12.38 19.06
CA ALA A 43 -13.22 -11.42 19.99
C ALA A 43 -13.29 -12.22 21.29
N ALA A 44 -12.29 -12.00 22.15
CA ALA A 44 -12.43 -12.34 23.55
C ALA A 44 -13.57 -11.45 24.04
N SER A 45 -14.81 -11.85 23.81
CA SER A 45 -15.84 -11.54 24.77
C SER A 45 -15.37 -12.28 26.01
N PRO A 46 -14.96 -11.58 27.08
CA PRO A 46 -14.88 -12.24 28.36
C PRO A 46 -16.23 -12.92 28.59
N GLU A 47 -16.29 -13.97 29.40
CA GLU A 47 -17.55 -14.47 29.92
C GLU A 47 -18.25 -13.35 30.71
N ASP A 48 -18.83 -12.39 29.98
CA ASP A 48 -19.75 -11.41 30.48
C ASP A 48 -21.02 -12.22 30.70
N ASP A 49 -21.33 -12.46 31.97
CA ASP A 49 -22.62 -12.99 32.39
C ASP A 49 -23.68 -11.97 31.97
N ASP A 50 -24.11 -11.99 30.70
CA ASP A 50 -25.19 -11.14 30.22
C ASP A 50 -26.44 -11.50 31.02
N PRO A 51 -26.94 -10.60 31.89
CA PRO A 51 -28.12 -10.89 32.70
C PRO A 51 -29.38 -11.08 31.86
N GLN A 52 -29.38 -10.68 30.58
CA GLN A 52 -30.50 -10.85 29.65
C GLN A 52 -30.58 -12.27 29.09
N LEU A 53 -29.48 -13.04 29.13
CA LEU A 53 -29.38 -14.36 28.52
C LEU A 53 -30.08 -15.47 29.35
N ALA A 54 -30.33 -15.22 30.64
CA ALA A 54 -30.94 -16.15 31.57
C ALA A 54 -30.34 -17.58 31.46
N ASP A 55 -31.16 -18.59 31.16
CA ASP A 55 -30.76 -20.01 31.05
C ASP A 55 -30.41 -20.45 29.62
N TYR A 56 -30.22 -19.51 28.69
CA TYR A 56 -29.86 -19.85 27.31
C TYR A 56 -28.41 -20.39 27.25
N PRO A 57 -28.12 -21.44 26.45
CA PRO A 57 -26.78 -22.02 26.40
C PRO A 57 -25.74 -21.03 25.89
N ARG A 58 -24.55 -21.04 26.51
CA ARG A 58 -23.41 -20.25 26.04
C ARG A 58 -22.63 -21.00 25.00
N LEU A 59 -22.71 -20.52 23.77
CA LEU A 59 -21.97 -21.07 22.64
C LEU A 59 -20.64 -20.33 22.47
N PRO A 60 -19.62 -21.00 21.89
CA PRO A 60 -18.37 -20.33 21.57
C PRO A 60 -18.57 -19.28 20.47
N PHE A 61 -17.92 -18.14 20.63
CA PHE A 61 -17.96 -17.04 19.67
C PHE A 61 -17.14 -17.39 18.41
N VAL A 62 -17.73 -18.17 17.51
CA VAL A 62 -17.10 -18.62 16.26
C VAL A 62 -18.08 -18.48 15.11
N SER A 63 -17.72 -17.66 14.11
CA SER A 63 -18.54 -17.48 12.91
C SER A 63 -18.73 -18.79 12.14
N LYS A 64 -19.95 -18.99 11.63
CA LYS A 64 -20.33 -20.16 10.82
C LYS A 64 -19.60 -20.22 9.50
N GLN A 65 -18.99 -19.12 9.04
CA GLN A 65 -18.14 -19.10 7.84
C GLN A 65 -16.90 -19.99 7.97
N THR A 66 -16.46 -20.28 9.20
CA THR A 66 -15.33 -21.19 9.47
C THR A 66 -15.70 -22.68 9.32
N ARG A 67 -17.00 -23.01 9.30
CA ARG A 67 -17.48 -24.39 9.13
C ARG A 67 -17.21 -24.91 7.73
N THR A 68 -17.18 -26.23 7.57
CA THR A 68 -17.07 -26.86 6.25
C THR A 68 -18.21 -26.42 5.33
N PRO A 69 -17.95 -26.24 4.02
CA PRO A 69 -18.97 -25.73 3.09
C PRO A 69 -20.13 -26.70 2.82
N LEU A 70 -19.95 -28.00 3.09
CA LEU A 70 -20.93 -29.06 2.81
C LEU A 70 -21.20 -29.89 4.07
N GLY A 71 -22.33 -30.62 4.07
CA GLY A 71 -22.70 -31.57 5.12
C GLY A 71 -23.74 -31.07 6.13
N TRP A 72 -24.50 -30.04 5.77
CA TRP A 72 -25.51 -29.41 6.63
C TRP A 72 -26.91 -29.61 6.04
N GLU A 73 -27.92 -29.72 6.89
CA GLU A 73 -29.32 -29.76 6.45
C GLU A 73 -29.74 -28.42 5.81
N ASP A 74 -29.31 -27.31 6.42
CA ASP A 74 -29.34 -25.98 5.82
C ASP A 74 -27.96 -25.64 5.27
N LEU A 75 -27.77 -25.84 3.97
CA LEU A 75 -26.51 -25.56 3.27
C LEU A 75 -26.16 -24.07 3.23
N GLN A 76 -27.16 -23.18 3.20
CA GLN A 76 -26.91 -21.75 3.08
C GLN A 76 -26.37 -21.17 4.39
N PHE A 77 -26.97 -21.55 5.53
CA PHE A 77 -26.54 -21.10 6.84
C PHE A 77 -25.51 -22.01 7.51
N ARG A 78 -25.17 -23.16 6.89
CA ARG A 78 -24.28 -24.20 7.44
C ARG A 78 -24.70 -24.64 8.84
N ARG A 79 -25.98 -25.02 8.97
CA ARG A 79 -26.65 -25.37 10.23
C ARG A 79 -27.48 -26.66 10.09
N ASN A 80 -27.60 -27.42 11.17
CA ASN A 80 -28.53 -28.55 11.26
C ASN A 80 -29.81 -28.17 12.03
N TYR A 81 -30.91 -28.85 11.75
CA TYR A 81 -32.17 -28.64 12.45
C TYR A 81 -32.04 -29.00 13.94
N GLY A 82 -32.59 -28.14 14.80
CA GLY A 82 -32.51 -28.32 16.26
C GLY A 82 -31.16 -27.96 16.90
N GLU A 83 -30.19 -27.48 16.12
CA GLU A 83 -28.93 -26.94 16.66
C GLU A 83 -29.21 -25.65 17.47
N PRO A 84 -28.69 -25.51 18.70
CA PRO A 84 -28.82 -24.27 19.46
C PRO A 84 -28.10 -23.13 18.73
N LEU A 85 -28.70 -21.94 18.77
CA LEU A 85 -28.17 -20.75 18.09
C LEU A 85 -27.25 -19.99 19.02
N HIS A 86 -26.33 -19.19 18.49
CA HIS A 86 -25.59 -18.26 19.33
C HIS A 86 -26.49 -17.06 19.65
N GLU A 87 -26.37 -16.46 20.84
CA GLU A 87 -27.08 -15.22 21.21
C GLU A 87 -26.91 -14.09 20.18
N GLN A 88 -25.69 -13.81 19.70
CA GLN A 88 -25.46 -12.87 18.59
C GLN A 88 -25.35 -13.58 17.22
N GLU A 89 -26.25 -14.52 16.94
CA GLU A 89 -26.28 -15.25 15.66
C GLU A 89 -26.21 -14.32 14.44
N GLU A 90 -26.87 -13.16 14.46
CA GLU A 90 -26.87 -12.21 13.34
C GLU A 90 -25.44 -11.80 12.91
N MET A 91 -24.51 -11.72 13.87
CA MET A 91 -23.12 -11.36 13.59
C MET A 91 -22.27 -12.59 13.24
N LEU A 92 -22.57 -13.77 13.79
CA LEU A 92 -21.82 -15.01 13.56
C LEU A 92 -22.38 -15.86 12.40
N SER A 93 -23.51 -15.45 11.84
CA SER A 93 -24.19 -16.08 10.72
C SER A 93 -23.37 -15.94 9.43
N MET A 94 -23.75 -16.70 8.41
CA MET A 94 -23.18 -16.57 7.06
C MET A 94 -23.38 -15.17 6.48
N TRP A 95 -24.44 -14.46 6.91
CA TRP A 95 -24.75 -13.09 6.49
C TRP A 95 -24.05 -12.00 7.30
N GLY A 96 -23.32 -12.40 8.36
CA GLY A 96 -22.50 -11.50 9.13
C GLY A 96 -21.27 -11.01 8.36
N PRO A 97 -20.48 -10.11 8.96
CA PRO A 97 -19.19 -9.71 8.40
C PRO A 97 -18.28 -10.93 8.17
N ASP A 98 -17.52 -10.90 7.06
CA ASP A 98 -16.66 -12.02 6.67
C ASP A 98 -15.46 -12.18 7.62
N VAL A 99 -15.08 -13.42 7.91
CA VAL A 99 -13.96 -13.72 8.81
C VAL A 99 -12.64 -13.41 8.11
N PRO A 100 -11.84 -12.47 8.64
CA PRO A 100 -10.59 -12.09 7.98
C PRO A 100 -9.56 -13.22 8.07
N VAL A 101 -8.85 -13.45 6.97
CA VAL A 101 -7.74 -14.41 6.90
C VAL A 101 -6.48 -13.88 7.60
N VAL A 102 -6.31 -12.56 7.59
CA VAL A 102 -5.14 -11.88 8.15
C VAL A 102 -5.56 -11.18 9.46
N PRO A 103 -4.75 -11.27 10.53
CA PRO A 103 -5.03 -10.55 11.76
C PRO A 103 -5.21 -9.04 11.52
N PRO A 104 -6.14 -8.38 12.21
CA PRO A 104 -6.48 -6.98 11.94
C PRO A 104 -5.27 -6.04 12.14
N GLN A 105 -4.43 -6.31 13.14
CA GLN A 105 -3.22 -5.52 13.42
C GLN A 105 -2.18 -5.61 12.30
N THR A 106 -2.03 -6.79 11.68
CA THR A 106 -1.10 -6.93 10.55
C THR A 106 -1.70 -6.30 9.31
N ALA A 107 -2.99 -6.53 9.03
CA ALA A 107 -3.69 -5.93 7.89
C ALA A 107 -3.57 -4.39 7.87
N ILE A 108 -3.86 -3.72 8.99
CA ILE A 108 -3.77 -2.25 9.06
C ILE A 108 -2.34 -1.75 8.93
N ARG A 109 -1.36 -2.49 9.49
CA ARG A 109 0.05 -2.15 9.35
C ARG A 109 0.50 -2.19 7.90
N TRP A 110 0.25 -3.29 7.19
CA TRP A 110 0.64 -3.41 5.78
C TRP A 110 -0.07 -2.37 4.90
N PHE A 111 -1.36 -2.17 5.13
CA PHE A 111 -2.14 -1.16 4.41
C PHE A 111 -1.58 0.26 4.64
N SER A 112 -1.30 0.62 5.89
CA SER A 112 -0.73 1.93 6.24
C SER A 112 0.63 2.15 5.58
N ILE A 113 1.51 1.14 5.57
CA ILE A 113 2.83 1.24 4.94
C ILE A 113 2.69 1.45 3.44
N ALA A 114 1.79 0.73 2.77
CA ALA A 114 1.57 0.88 1.34
C ALA A 114 1.04 2.27 0.99
N VAL A 115 0.02 2.75 1.72
CA VAL A 115 -0.59 4.07 1.47
C VAL A 115 0.40 5.20 1.77
N LEU A 116 1.06 5.16 2.93
CA LEU A 116 2.05 6.18 3.31
C LEU A 116 3.26 6.16 2.39
N GLY A 117 3.72 4.98 1.97
CA GLY A 117 4.80 4.84 1.00
C GLY A 117 4.45 5.46 -0.36
N PHE A 118 3.24 5.20 -0.86
CA PHE A 118 2.77 5.75 -2.13
C PHE A 118 2.60 7.27 -2.07
N VAL A 119 1.90 7.78 -1.05
CA VAL A 119 1.69 9.22 -0.86
C VAL A 119 3.02 9.94 -0.60
N GLY A 120 3.87 9.38 0.25
CA GLY A 120 5.19 9.92 0.56
C GLY A 120 6.07 10.03 -0.68
N LEU A 121 6.07 9.00 -1.54
CA LEU A 121 6.78 9.04 -2.83
C LEU A 121 6.20 10.10 -3.76
N GLY A 122 4.88 10.20 -3.87
CA GLY A 122 4.22 11.22 -4.71
C GLY A 122 4.57 12.64 -4.28
N VAL A 123 4.52 12.91 -2.98
CA VAL A 123 4.92 14.20 -2.40
C VAL A 123 6.41 14.46 -2.64
N PHE A 124 7.27 13.46 -2.43
CA PHE A 124 8.70 13.59 -2.69
C PHE A 124 8.99 13.93 -4.16
N CYS A 125 8.37 13.24 -5.11
CA CYS A 125 8.50 13.55 -6.53
C CYS A 125 8.01 14.97 -6.85
N ASN A 126 6.92 15.43 -6.22
CA ASN A 126 6.43 16.78 -6.37
C ASN A 126 7.38 17.84 -5.76
N TYR A 127 8.20 17.53 -4.76
CA TYR A 127 9.20 18.48 -4.28
C TYR A 127 10.52 18.40 -5.05
N ALA A 128 10.87 17.21 -5.57
CA ALA A 128 12.12 16.97 -6.27
C ALA A 128 12.06 17.30 -7.78
N HIS A 129 10.88 17.59 -8.33
CA HIS A 129 10.76 17.91 -9.75
C HIS A 129 11.52 19.20 -10.08
N PRO A 130 12.33 19.23 -11.15
CA PRO A 130 12.96 20.45 -11.61
C PRO A 130 11.89 21.41 -12.14
N THR A 131 12.10 22.70 -11.93
CA THR A 131 11.28 23.74 -12.57
C THR A 131 11.42 23.63 -14.08
N ILE A 132 10.30 23.84 -14.79
CA ILE A 132 10.30 23.84 -16.25
C ILE A 132 11.25 24.96 -16.73
N PRO A 133 12.28 24.67 -17.54
CA PRO A 133 13.28 25.65 -17.97
C PRO A 133 12.77 26.57 -19.08
N ALA A 134 11.46 26.71 -19.23
CA ALA A 134 10.81 27.52 -20.23
C ALA A 134 9.79 28.42 -19.55
N VAL A 135 9.78 29.69 -19.94
CA VAL A 135 8.73 30.63 -19.55
C VAL A 135 7.39 30.09 -20.06
N ARG A 136 6.34 30.26 -19.25
CA ARG A 136 4.99 29.86 -19.67
C ARG A 136 4.60 30.72 -20.87
N ARG A 137 3.81 30.15 -21.78
CA ARG A 137 3.35 30.90 -22.95
C ARG A 137 2.46 32.05 -22.50
N GLU A 138 2.89 33.27 -22.79
CA GLU A 138 2.12 34.48 -22.59
C GLU A 138 1.28 34.79 -23.83
N TYR A 139 0.13 35.42 -23.62
CA TYR A 139 -0.81 35.79 -24.66
C TYR A 139 -1.09 37.29 -24.58
N PRO A 140 -1.10 38.00 -25.72
CA PRO A 140 -1.41 39.44 -25.75
C PRO A 140 -2.85 39.70 -25.29
N PHE A 141 -3.21 40.99 -25.12
CA PHE A 141 -4.54 41.41 -24.65
C PHE A 141 -4.93 40.81 -23.29
N ALA A 142 -3.96 40.82 -22.36
CA ALA A 142 -4.11 40.31 -21.00
C ALA A 142 -4.63 38.87 -20.93
N GLY A 143 -3.99 37.97 -21.67
CA GLY A 143 -4.35 36.55 -21.67
C GLY A 143 -5.50 36.20 -22.62
N LEU A 144 -5.73 36.98 -23.69
CA LEU A 144 -6.85 36.78 -24.62
C LEU A 144 -8.23 36.83 -23.91
N ALA A 145 -8.37 37.73 -22.93
CA ALA A 145 -9.54 37.77 -22.05
C ALA A 145 -10.85 37.99 -22.84
N SER A 146 -10.83 38.87 -23.85
CA SER A 146 -11.98 39.14 -24.71
C SER A 146 -12.35 37.94 -25.61
N GLU A 147 -11.35 37.24 -26.13
CA GLU A 147 -11.51 36.13 -27.07
C GLU A 147 -11.94 34.85 -26.37
N LEU A 148 -11.58 34.68 -25.09
CA LEU A 148 -12.01 33.56 -24.24
C LEU A 148 -13.36 33.79 -23.53
N GLY A 149 -14.02 34.92 -23.80
CA GLY A 149 -15.34 35.25 -23.22
C GLY A 149 -15.29 35.76 -21.78
N GLY A 150 -14.15 36.30 -21.35
CA GLY A 150 -14.02 36.99 -20.07
C GLY A 150 -14.70 38.35 -20.10
N TYR A 151 -15.57 38.62 -19.13
CA TYR A 151 -16.11 39.95 -18.89
C TYR A 151 -15.04 40.83 -18.22
N GLU A 152 -14.91 42.09 -18.63
CA GLU A 152 -13.90 43.03 -18.09
C GLU A 152 -13.97 43.16 -16.55
N GLU A 153 -15.16 42.99 -15.98
CA GLU A 153 -15.44 43.07 -14.54
C GLU A 153 -14.91 41.87 -13.72
N ASN A 154 -14.72 40.70 -14.35
CA ASN A 154 -14.29 39.46 -13.70
C ASN A 154 -12.81 39.13 -13.96
N LYS A 155 -12.04 40.10 -14.44
CA LYS A 155 -10.63 39.89 -14.76
C LYS A 155 -9.85 39.58 -13.47
N ALA A 156 -9.36 38.34 -13.35
CA ALA A 156 -8.40 38.00 -12.32
C ALA A 156 -7.10 38.79 -12.56
N ARG A 157 -6.55 39.33 -11.48
CA ARG A 157 -5.36 40.19 -11.34
C ARG A 157 -4.50 40.31 -12.62
N VAL A 158 -4.39 41.54 -13.13
CA VAL A 158 -3.39 41.89 -14.14
C VAL A 158 -2.01 41.67 -13.51
N GLU A 159 -1.28 40.66 -13.97
CA GLU A 159 0.16 40.57 -13.73
C GLU A 159 0.76 41.76 -14.52
N GLU A 160 1.27 42.78 -13.83
CA GLU A 160 2.01 43.87 -14.47
C GLU A 160 3.34 43.31 -14.95
N ASP A 161 3.53 43.29 -16.28
CA ASP A 161 4.82 43.02 -16.92
C ASP A 161 5.83 44.10 -16.48
N THR A 162 6.47 43.89 -15.33
CA THR A 162 7.46 44.82 -14.77
C THR A 162 8.84 44.47 -15.32
N GLU A 163 9.06 44.66 -16.63
CA GLU A 163 10.41 44.79 -17.20
C GLU A 163 10.37 45.80 -18.36
N ALA A 164 10.12 47.06 -18.00
CA ALA A 164 10.73 48.19 -18.69
C ALA A 164 11.90 48.66 -17.82
N ASP A 165 13.04 48.94 -18.46
CA ASP A 165 14.26 49.60 -17.94
C ASP A 165 15.46 48.67 -17.64
N GLU A 166 16.15 48.18 -18.68
CA GLU A 166 17.45 48.70 -19.21
C GLU A 166 18.05 47.78 -20.31
#